data_AF-A0A2Z6URR4-F1
#
_entry.id   AF-A0A2Z6URR4-F1
#
_cell.length_a   1.000
_cell.length_b   1.000
_cell.length_c   1.000
_cell.angle_alpha   90.00
_cell.angle_beta   90.00
_cell.angle_gamma   90.00
#
_symmetry.space_group_name_H-M   'P 1'
#
loop_
_entity.id
_entity.type
_entity.pdbx_description
1 polymer ?
#
loop_
_entity_poly.entity_id
_entity_poly.type
_entity_poly.pdbx_seq_one_letter_code
_entity_poly.pdbx_strand_id
1 'polypeptide(L)'
;MKRKIKLMAEYNYSPLWDMETADNLNLDELPLSSSIQKKLSNWAEIYNQIINWDNPADSHFLDAASQDNFEREGINIWRQL
;
A
#
# COMPACT_ATOMS: atom_id res chain seq x y z
N MET A 1 15.56 3.88 19.32
CA MET A 1 14.93 2.61 18.89
C MET A 1 14.67 2.68 17.39
N LYS A 2 14.65 1.55 16.70
CA LYS A 2 14.23 1.50 15.28
C LYS A 2 12.72 1.30 15.24
N ARG A 3 12.00 2.18 14.55
CA ARG A 3 10.55 2.07 14.34
C ARG A 3 10.26 0.84 13.48
N LYS A 4 9.27 0.03 13.87
CA LYS A 4 8.77 -1.07 13.04
C LYS A 4 7.61 -0.56 12.19
N ILE A 5 7.80 -0.58 10.87
CA ILE A 5 6.78 -0.12 9.91
C ILE A 5 6.25 -1.32 9.15
N LYS A 6 4.93 -1.42 9.04
CA LYS A 6 4.23 -2.41 8.21
C LYS A 6 3.86 -1.76 6.88
N LEU A 7 4.18 -2.44 5.78
CA LEU A 7 3.63 -2.14 4.45
C LEU A 7 2.35 -2.94 4.27
N MET A 8 1.22 -2.26 4.12
CA MET A 8 -0.10 -2.86 3.90
C MET A 8 -0.99 -1.85 3.20
N ALA A 9 -1.51 -2.21 2.02
CA ALA A 9 -2.54 -1.43 1.36
C ALA A 9 -3.83 -1.49 2.20
N GLU A 10 -4.47 -0.35 2.32
CA GLU A 10 -5.76 -0.19 2.98
C GLU A 10 -6.54 0.89 2.24
N TYR A 11 -7.85 0.71 2.10
CA TYR A 11 -8.67 1.60 1.28
C TYR A 11 -8.62 3.03 1.80
N ASN A 12 -8.32 4.01 0.93
CA ASN A 12 -8.22 5.44 1.26
C ASN A 12 -7.16 5.82 2.32
N TYR A 13 -6.22 4.93 2.67
CA TYR A 13 -5.15 5.23 3.62
C TYR A 13 -3.76 5.13 2.97
N SER A 14 -2.76 5.73 3.61
CA SER A 14 -1.37 5.49 3.25
C SER A 14 -1.01 4.01 3.45
N PRO A 15 -0.16 3.41 2.61
CA PRO A 15 0.18 2.00 2.74
C PRO A 15 1.19 1.69 3.88
N LEU A 16 1.60 2.68 4.69
CA LEU A 16 2.58 2.49 5.77
C LEU A 16 1.94 2.71 7.14
N TRP A 17 2.23 1.78 8.06
CA TRP A 17 1.65 1.76 9.40
C TRP A 17 2.73 1.60 10.47
N ASP A 18 2.63 2.37 11.54
CA ASP A 18 3.44 2.12 12.73
C ASP A 18 2.92 0.88 13.46
N MET A 19 3.78 -0.11 13.68
CA MET A 19 3.40 -1.32 14.40
C MET A 19 3.30 -1.14 15.92
N GLU A 20 3.91 -0.12 16.49
CA GLU A 20 3.92 0.15 17.92
C GLU A 20 2.70 1.00 18.33
N THR A 21 2.33 1.99 17.51
CA THR A 21 1.20 2.89 17.79
C THR A 21 -0.08 2.55 17.03
N ALA A 22 0.01 1.70 16.00
CA ALA A 22 -1.08 1.41 15.05
C ALA A 22 -1.55 2.63 14.23
N ASP A 23 -0.74 3.70 14.18
CA ASP A 23 -1.05 4.89 13.39
C ASP A 23 -0.73 4.69 11.91
N ASN A 24 -1.58 5.26 11.04
CA ASN A 24 -1.29 5.39 9.62
C ASN A 24 -0.24 6.49 9.39
N LEU A 25 0.76 6.22 8.57
CA LEU A 25 1.90 7.12 8.36
C LEU A 25 1.75 7.90 7.06
N ASN A 26 1.76 9.22 7.15
CA ASN A 26 1.81 10.07 5.98
C ASN A 26 3.15 9.91 5.24
N LEU A 27 3.12 9.58 3.95
CA LEU A 27 4.31 9.36 3.14
C LEU A 27 5.19 10.62 3.05
N ASP A 28 4.57 11.80 3.07
CA ASP A 28 5.26 13.10 2.96
C ASP A 28 6.03 13.48 4.23
N GLU A 29 5.71 12.84 5.37
CA GLU A 29 6.38 13.06 6.66
C GLU A 29 7.55 12.10 6.89
N LEU A 30 7.74 11.12 6.00
CA LEU A 30 8.79 10.11 6.11
C LEU A 30 10.01 10.48 5.26
N PRO A 31 11.23 10.09 5.68
CA PRO A 31 12.46 10.34 4.93
C PRO A 31 12.63 9.37 3.75
N LEU A 32 11.62 9.26 2.90
CA LEU A 32 11.59 8.42 1.71
C LEU A 32 12.02 9.22 0.48
N SER A 33 12.59 8.54 -0.51
CA SER A 33 12.81 9.18 -1.81
C SER A 33 11.47 9.41 -2.52
N SER A 34 11.39 10.47 -3.34
CA SER A 34 10.20 10.77 -4.16
C SER A 34 9.80 9.61 -5.07
N SER A 35 10.77 8.82 -5.53
CA SER A 35 10.51 7.61 -6.33
C SER A 35 9.77 6.55 -5.51
N ILE A 36 10.18 6.31 -4.26
CA ILE A 36 9.51 5.33 -3.39
C ILE A 36 8.14 5.82 -2.95
N GLN A 37 8.01 7.11 -2.60
CA GLN A 37 6.70 7.71 -2.29
C GLN A 37 5.72 7.50 -3.45
N LYS A 38 6.14 7.80 -4.69
CA LYS A 38 5.30 7.59 -5.87
C LYS A 38 4.90 6.13 -6.09
N LYS A 39 5.82 5.18 -5.88
CA LYS A 39 5.50 3.73 -5.97
C LYS A 39 4.47 3.32 -4.93
N LEU A 40 4.65 3.75 -3.67
CA LEU A 40 3.71 3.50 -2.58
C LEU A 40 2.33 4.09 -2.87
N SER A 41 2.25 5.36 -3.28
CA SER A 41 0.98 6.00 -3.64
C SER A 41 0.27 5.29 -4.79
N ASN A 42 1.00 4.95 -5.85
CA ASN A 42 0.42 4.23 -6.99
C ASN A 42 -0.07 2.83 -6.61
N TRP A 43 0.71 2.11 -5.79
CA TRP A 43 0.35 0.78 -5.33
C TRP A 43 -0.92 0.82 -4.45
N ALA A 44 -1.00 1.77 -3.50
CA ALA A 44 -2.21 1.97 -2.70
C ALA A 44 -3.43 2.36 -3.56
N GLU A 45 -3.24 3.20 -4.57
CA GLU A 45 -4.31 3.61 -5.48
C GLU A 45 -4.85 2.45 -6.32
N ILE A 46 -3.99 1.52 -6.76
CA ILE A 46 -4.45 0.29 -7.44
C ILE A 46 -5.35 -0.53 -6.51
N TYR A 47 -5.01 -0.61 -5.21
CA TYR A 47 -5.87 -1.29 -4.24
C TYR A 47 -7.21 -0.57 -4.04
N ASN A 48 -7.23 0.76 -4.00
CA ASN A 48 -8.48 1.52 -3.92
C ASN A 48 -9.42 1.23 -5.11
N GLN A 49 -8.84 1.03 -6.30
CA GLN A 49 -9.59 0.80 -7.54
C GLN A 49 -10.27 -0.57 -7.62
N ILE A 50 -9.82 -1.56 -6.84
CA ILE A 50 -10.46 -2.88 -6.80
C ILE A 50 -11.66 -2.93 -5.84
N ILE A 51 -11.84 -1.89 -5.01
CA ILE A 51 -12.90 -1.86 -4.00
C ILE A 51 -14.24 -1.61 -4.67
N ASN A 52 -15.14 -2.58 -4.53
CA ASN A 52 -16.54 -2.39 -4.84
C ASN A 52 -17.23 -1.72 -3.65
N TRP A 53 -17.48 -0.41 -3.76
CA TRP A 53 -18.07 0.38 -2.66
C TRP A 53 -19.52 0.02 -2.34
N ASP A 54 -20.27 -0.48 -3.32
CA ASP A 54 -21.66 -0.93 -3.12
C ASP A 54 -21.71 -2.31 -2.47
N ASN A 55 -20.73 -3.17 -2.76
CA ASN A 55 -20.59 -4.51 -2.20
C ASN A 55 -19.12 -4.89 -1.96
N PRO A 56 -18.53 -4.52 -0.80
CA PRO A 56 -17.10 -4.73 -0.54
C PRO A 56 -16.66 -6.20 -0.60
N ALA A 57 -17.56 -7.15 -0.32
CA ALA A 57 -17.28 -8.58 -0.42
C ALA A 57 -17.06 -9.06 -1.86
N ASP A 58 -17.47 -8.27 -2.85
CA ASP A 58 -17.27 -8.49 -4.28
C ASP A 58 -16.14 -7.62 -4.85
N SER A 59 -15.23 -7.14 -4.00
CA SER A 59 -14.01 -6.46 -4.45
C SER A 59 -13.04 -7.48 -5.06
N HIS A 60 -12.58 -7.22 -6.27
CA HIS A 60 -11.68 -8.13 -6.97
C HIS A 60 -10.80 -7.39 -7.96
N PHE A 61 -9.61 -7.94 -8.21
CA PHE A 61 -8.79 -7.56 -9.35
C PHE A 61 -9.45 -7.97 -10.66
N LEU A 62 -9.17 -7.24 -11.74
CA LEU A 62 -9.73 -7.50 -13.07
C LEU A 62 -9.46 -8.94 -13.55
N ASP A 63 -8.26 -9.44 -13.25
CA ASP A 63 -7.81 -10.79 -13.60
C ASP A 63 -6.66 -11.24 -12.69
N ALA A 64 -6.25 -12.50 -12.82
CA ALA A 64 -5.14 -13.05 -12.04
C ALA A 64 -3.80 -12.34 -12.30
N ALA A 65 -3.57 -11.85 -13.52
CA ALA A 65 -2.32 -11.20 -13.89
C ALA A 65 -2.16 -9.84 -13.18
N SER A 66 -3.25 -9.09 -13.07
CA SER A 66 -3.30 -7.81 -12.35
C SER A 66 -3.10 -8.01 -10.84
N GLN A 67 -3.70 -9.04 -10.25
CA GLN A 67 -3.45 -9.44 -8.86
C GLN A 67 -1.98 -9.81 -8.63
N ASP A 68 -1.41 -10.68 -9.48
CA ASP A 68 -0.02 -11.11 -9.39
C ASP A 68 0.97 -9.93 -9.52
N ASN A 69 0.65 -8.97 -10.37
CA ASN A 69 1.45 -7.76 -10.53
C ASN A 69 1.38 -6.86 -9.28
N PHE A 70 0.19 -6.70 -8.70
CA PHE A 70 0.00 -5.95 -7.45
C PHE A 70 0.81 -6.55 -6.29
N GLU A 71 0.72 -7.87 -6.08
CA GLU A 71 1.45 -8.57 -5.03
C GLU A 71 2.97 -8.46 -5.22
N ARG A 72 3.43 -8.67 -6.45
CA ARG A 72 4.86 -8.57 -6.80
C ARG A 72 5.40 -7.16 -6.56
N GLU A 73 4.65 -6.13 -6.93
CA GLU A 73 5.07 -4.74 -6.72
C GLU A 73 5.13 -4.39 -5.22
N GLY A 74 4.18 -4.86 -4.42
CA GLY A 74 4.23 -4.71 -2.96
C GLY A 74 5.52 -5.28 -2.36
N ILE A 75 5.91 -6.50 -2.77
CA ILE A 75 7.17 -7.12 -2.35
C ILE A 75 8.39 -6.33 -2.86
N ASN A 76 8.35 -5.86 -4.10
CA ASN A 76 9.45 -5.06 -4.67
C ASN A 76 9.65 -3.77 -3.90
N ILE A 77 8.57 -3.05 -3.56
CA ILE A 77 8.62 -1.83 -2.76
C ILE A 77 9.18 -2.13 -1.38
N TRP A 78 8.69 -3.18 -0.71
CA TRP A 78 9.16 -3.59 0.61
C TRP A 78 10.67 -3.84 0.65
N ARG A 79 11.25 -4.46 -0.38
CA ARG A 79 12.70 -4.70 -0.48
C ARG A 79 13.55 -3.44 -0.63
N GLN A 80 12.94 -2.31 -0.97
CA GLN A 80 13.62 -1.01 -1.15
C GLN A 80 13.48 -0.10 0.08
N LEU A 81 12.67 -0.48 1.08
CA LEU A 81 12.48 0.22 2.36
C LEU A 81 13.50 -0.25 3.41
#